data_AF-A0A8H6RBS0-F1
#
_entry.id   AF-A0A8H6RBS0-F1
#
_cell.length_a   1.000
_cell.length_b   1.000
_cell.length_c   1.000
_cell.angle_alpha   90.00
_cell.angle_beta   90.00
_cell.angle_gamma   90.00
#
_symmetry.space_group_name_H-M   'P 1'
#
loop_
_entity.id
_entity.type
_entity.pdbx_description
1 polymer ?
#
loop_
_entity_poly.entity_id
_entity_poly.type
_entity_poly.pdbx_seq_one_letter_code
_entity_poly.pdbx_strand_id
1 'polypeptide(L)'
;MANNASGWGSETAPDNGSSAHEDETLAALECMFEPPVDAICPFGNIVLVVDHSARPTHKFKVSSCILATVSPVFRAMFSKNFAEGQNISGDGWKEIRLEEDPEAVRLLCQLLHHRTPDLMNIASSTTGNLFARDILTMAILADKYDCVEAMRMPVRGLFDVVNRYLNGFQSHCTRKHFDLAAAAYILDQPEAFRDITKALVLHSFKISPSSFDINCDDFIPSTLACSLDTQRQLTRDHLVHHIAVLQSTFCLTASEYCKMGLISSFSADLNSLGLFPLKADANTLFNLLERFEQITVPILRTTEATCACSILSHHYLVPDVSQTLASDKWVSPAREWVWRSVGTEQPNWHHTNSCARMANHEFETRLLEQKDVVHAAKNIRDCIVGLCLDCIKEQREGTKACRVAHKAPWQDPHPDGYSVPVEKSLDLDCFSVVTQCVDDAGWGPPPAMRTRQKPSWWESAW
;
A
#
# COMPACT_ATOMS: atom_id res chain seq x y z
N MET A 1 13.03 -30.39 -113.02
CA MET A 1 13.59 -31.62 -112.42
C MET A 1 13.12 -31.67 -110.97
N ALA A 2 12.33 -32.71 -110.61
CA ALA A 2 12.16 -33.40 -109.30
C ALA A 2 12.26 -32.58 -107.98
N ASN A 3 11.53 -32.81 -106.88
CA ASN A 3 10.57 -33.80 -106.34
C ASN A 3 9.98 -33.15 -105.06
N ASN A 4 8.69 -33.31 -104.72
CA ASN A 4 8.10 -34.14 -103.62
C ASN A 4 8.88 -34.20 -102.29
N ALA A 5 8.30 -34.27 -101.08
CA ALA A 5 6.94 -34.19 -100.52
C ALA A 5 7.05 -34.33 -98.96
N SER A 6 6.11 -33.74 -98.22
CA SER A 6 5.47 -34.14 -96.93
C SER A 6 6.15 -35.11 -95.91
N GLY A 7 5.96 -34.83 -94.60
CA GLY A 7 5.85 -35.91 -93.59
C GLY A 7 6.11 -35.58 -92.11
N TRP A 8 5.07 -35.13 -91.40
CA TRP A 8 4.65 -35.32 -90.00
C TRP A 8 5.59 -36.01 -88.97
N GLY A 9 5.70 -35.38 -87.80
CA GLY A 9 6.22 -35.98 -86.56
C GLY A 9 5.98 -35.06 -85.36
N SER A 10 4.89 -35.30 -84.64
CA SER A 10 4.46 -34.67 -83.40
C SER A 10 5.19 -35.25 -82.18
N GLU A 11 5.74 -34.41 -81.31
CA GLU A 11 6.11 -34.79 -79.94
C GLU A 11 5.66 -33.71 -78.95
N THR A 12 4.76 -34.12 -78.10
CA THR A 12 4.03 -33.37 -77.08
C THR A 12 4.90 -33.09 -75.86
N ALA A 13 4.83 -31.85 -75.36
CA ALA A 13 5.33 -31.49 -74.03
C ALA A 13 4.61 -32.30 -72.94
N PRO A 14 5.30 -32.71 -71.86
CA PRO A 14 4.63 -33.34 -70.72
C PRO A 14 3.81 -32.31 -69.95
N ASP A 15 2.59 -32.75 -69.66
CA ASP A 15 1.51 -32.07 -68.97
C ASP A 15 1.90 -31.68 -67.53
N ASN A 16 1.74 -30.41 -67.18
CA ASN A 16 1.94 -29.84 -65.83
C ASN A 16 0.74 -30.20 -64.94
N GLY A 17 0.62 -31.48 -64.57
CA GLY A 17 -0.50 -32.01 -63.79
C GLY A 17 -0.31 -32.09 -62.27
N SER A 18 0.75 -31.52 -61.68
CA SER A 18 1.11 -31.78 -60.26
C SER A 18 0.82 -30.65 -59.27
N SER A 19 0.42 -29.44 -59.68
CA SER A 19 0.26 -28.32 -58.74
C SER A 19 -1.04 -28.36 -57.92
N ALA A 20 -2.11 -28.95 -58.47
CA ALA A 20 -3.42 -28.95 -57.81
C ALA A 20 -3.46 -29.87 -56.57
N HIS A 21 -2.70 -30.97 -56.59
CA HIS A 21 -2.74 -31.97 -55.53
C HIS A 21 -1.88 -31.58 -54.32
N GLU A 22 -0.81 -30.78 -54.54
CA GLU A 22 0.03 -30.22 -53.48
C GLU A 22 -0.66 -29.05 -52.76
N ASP A 23 -1.33 -28.16 -53.50
CA ASP A 23 -2.17 -27.08 -52.95
C ASP A 23 -3.34 -27.61 -52.10
N GLU A 24 -3.96 -28.73 -52.52
CA GLU A 24 -5.06 -29.34 -51.77
C GLU A 24 -4.58 -30.03 -50.48
N THR A 25 -3.38 -30.62 -50.47
CA THR A 25 -2.75 -31.14 -49.24
C THR A 25 -2.25 -30.05 -48.30
N LEU A 26 -1.74 -28.92 -48.81
CA LEU A 26 -1.36 -27.76 -48.00
C LEU A 26 -2.59 -27.11 -47.38
N ALA A 27 -3.68 -26.94 -48.14
CA ALA A 27 -4.95 -26.46 -47.62
C ALA A 27 -5.55 -27.42 -46.57
N ALA A 28 -5.44 -28.73 -46.77
CA ALA A 28 -5.89 -29.74 -45.80
C ALA A 28 -5.04 -29.73 -44.52
N LEU A 29 -3.72 -29.51 -44.62
CA LEU A 29 -2.83 -29.36 -43.47
C LEU A 29 -3.07 -28.03 -42.73
N GLU A 30 -3.28 -26.93 -43.43
CA GLU A 30 -3.65 -25.63 -42.83
C GLU A 30 -4.97 -25.74 -42.04
N CYS A 31 -5.94 -26.50 -42.55
CA CYS A 31 -7.22 -26.74 -41.88
C CYS A 31 -7.08 -27.59 -40.59
N MET A 32 -6.04 -28.42 -40.47
CA MET A 32 -5.76 -29.21 -39.25
C MET A 32 -5.15 -28.37 -38.11
N PHE A 33 -4.59 -27.19 -38.40
CA PHE A 33 -3.97 -26.30 -37.42
C PHE A 33 -4.76 -25.01 -37.19
N GLU A 34 -6.00 -24.95 -37.68
CA GLU A 34 -6.82 -23.77 -37.48
C GLU A 34 -7.18 -23.63 -35.99
N PRO A 35 -6.87 -22.47 -35.36
CA PRO A 35 -7.06 -22.33 -33.92
C PRO A 35 -8.54 -22.52 -33.56
N PRO A 36 -8.83 -23.27 -32.47
CA PRO A 36 -10.20 -23.53 -32.07
C PRO A 36 -10.92 -22.23 -31.76
N VAL A 37 -12.19 -22.16 -32.16
CA VAL A 37 -13.02 -20.99 -31.92
C VAL A 37 -13.64 -21.09 -30.52
N ASP A 38 -13.20 -20.23 -29.61
CA ASP A 38 -13.77 -20.11 -28.28
C ASP A 38 -15.10 -19.33 -28.34
N ALA A 39 -16.19 -20.03 -28.03
CA ALA A 39 -17.54 -19.53 -28.15
C ALA A 39 -18.01 -18.74 -26.91
N ILE A 40 -17.43 -17.56 -26.70
CA ILE A 40 -17.86 -16.62 -25.63
C ILE A 40 -19.37 -16.31 -25.73
N CYS A 41 -19.84 -16.11 -26.96
CA CYS A 41 -21.25 -15.99 -27.31
C CYS A 41 -21.65 -17.07 -28.33
N PRO A 42 -22.41 -18.12 -27.93
CA PRO A 42 -22.84 -19.18 -28.84
C PRO A 42 -23.62 -18.67 -30.07
N PHE A 43 -24.45 -17.64 -29.86
CA PHE A 43 -25.24 -16.96 -30.89
C PHE A 43 -24.51 -15.76 -31.53
N GLY A 44 -23.19 -15.68 -31.33
CA GLY A 44 -22.37 -14.63 -31.93
C GLY A 44 -22.43 -14.65 -33.46
N ASN A 45 -22.38 -13.47 -34.06
CA ASN A 45 -22.44 -13.27 -35.51
C ASN A 45 -21.09 -12.81 -36.10
N ILE A 46 -20.08 -12.63 -35.26
CA ILE A 46 -18.71 -12.32 -35.68
C ILE A 46 -17.72 -13.21 -34.92
N VAL A 47 -16.54 -13.39 -35.50
CA VAL A 47 -15.37 -13.96 -34.84
C VAL A 47 -14.22 -12.99 -34.86
N LEU A 48 -13.69 -12.68 -33.69
CA LEU A 48 -12.48 -11.91 -33.53
C LEU A 48 -11.30 -12.87 -33.68
N VAL A 49 -10.49 -12.66 -34.71
CA VAL A 49 -9.21 -13.34 -34.91
C VAL A 49 -8.15 -12.44 -34.28
N VAL A 50 -7.62 -12.86 -33.14
CA VAL A 50 -6.70 -12.04 -32.33
C VAL A 50 -5.29 -12.55 -32.52
N ASP A 51 -4.47 -11.72 -33.15
CA ASP A 51 -3.07 -11.98 -33.47
C ASP A 51 -2.17 -11.19 -32.51
N HIS A 52 -1.09 -11.82 -32.03
CA HIS A 52 -0.10 -11.15 -31.19
C HIS A 52 1.29 -11.68 -31.52
N SER A 53 2.28 -10.79 -31.60
CA SER A 53 3.65 -11.16 -32.00
C SER A 53 4.30 -12.22 -31.09
N ALA A 54 3.85 -12.32 -29.84
CA ALA A 54 4.40 -13.22 -28.83
C ALA A 54 3.46 -14.37 -28.40
N ARG A 55 2.23 -14.45 -28.90
CA ARG A 55 1.26 -15.49 -28.51
C ARG A 55 0.58 -16.08 -29.74
N PRO A 56 0.14 -17.36 -29.71
CA PRO A 56 -0.56 -17.93 -30.85
C PRO A 56 -1.88 -17.19 -31.12
N THR A 57 -2.29 -17.17 -32.38
CA THR A 57 -3.58 -16.63 -32.82
C THR A 57 -4.73 -17.33 -32.10
N HIS A 58 -5.69 -16.56 -31.62
CA HIS A 58 -6.92 -17.09 -31.01
C HIS A 58 -8.14 -16.58 -31.77
N LYS A 59 -9.21 -17.39 -31.81
CA LYS A 59 -10.49 -17.02 -32.42
C LYS A 59 -11.57 -16.98 -31.36
N PHE A 60 -12.26 -15.84 -31.21
CA PHE A 60 -13.34 -15.66 -30.24
C PHE A 60 -14.66 -15.35 -30.93
N LYS A 61 -15.68 -16.20 -30.74
CA LYS A 61 -17.03 -15.95 -31.26
C LYS A 61 -17.82 -15.07 -30.30
N VAL A 62 -18.21 -13.89 -30.77
CA VAL A 62 -18.82 -12.82 -29.97
C VAL A 62 -20.01 -12.19 -30.71
N SER A 63 -20.81 -11.38 -30.01
CA SER A 63 -21.92 -10.65 -30.61
C SER A 63 -21.48 -9.24 -30.96
N SER A 64 -21.54 -8.89 -32.25
CA SER A 64 -21.24 -7.52 -32.69
C SER A 64 -22.23 -6.51 -32.11
N CYS A 65 -23.47 -6.93 -31.86
CA CYS A 65 -24.49 -6.08 -31.25
C CYS A 65 -24.11 -5.68 -29.82
N ILE A 66 -23.71 -6.64 -28.98
CA ILE A 66 -23.29 -6.35 -27.59
C ILE A 66 -22.09 -5.41 -27.60
N LEU A 67 -21.04 -5.73 -28.37
CA LEU A 67 -19.84 -4.90 -28.47
C LEU A 67 -20.14 -3.48 -29.02
N ALA A 68 -20.97 -3.34 -30.04
CA ALA A 68 -21.38 -2.03 -30.56
C ALA A 68 -22.28 -1.23 -29.59
N THR A 69 -23.02 -1.91 -28.72
CA THR A 69 -23.84 -1.25 -27.70
C THR A 69 -22.93 -0.61 -26.64
N VAL A 70 -21.91 -1.32 -26.20
CA VAL A 70 -21.03 -0.92 -25.08
C VAL A 70 -19.82 -0.08 -25.47
N SER A 71 -19.46 -0.04 -26.76
CA SER A 71 -18.28 0.66 -27.26
C SER A 71 -18.62 1.47 -28.53
N PRO A 72 -18.41 2.79 -28.53
CA PRO A 72 -18.49 3.61 -29.73
C PRO A 72 -17.47 3.19 -30.81
N VAL A 73 -16.30 2.72 -30.41
CA VAL A 73 -15.24 2.26 -31.33
C VAL A 73 -15.69 1.00 -32.07
N PHE A 74 -16.18 -0.01 -31.34
CA PHE A 74 -16.74 -1.21 -31.97
C PHE A 74 -17.99 -0.90 -32.81
N ARG A 75 -18.83 0.06 -32.37
CA ARG A 75 -19.97 0.52 -33.16
C ARG A 75 -19.53 1.10 -34.50
N ALA A 76 -18.49 1.93 -34.50
CA ALA A 76 -17.92 2.49 -35.72
C ALA A 76 -17.32 1.38 -36.59
N MET A 77 -16.50 0.50 -36.00
CA MET A 77 -15.86 -0.63 -36.68
C MET A 77 -16.89 -1.55 -37.35
N PHE A 78 -18.00 -1.85 -36.70
CA PHE A 78 -19.05 -2.72 -37.26
C PHE A 78 -20.07 -1.98 -38.12
N SER A 79 -19.89 -0.68 -38.38
CA SER A 79 -20.78 0.08 -39.25
C SER A 79 -20.48 -0.21 -40.73
N LYS A 80 -21.51 -0.10 -41.58
CA LYS A 80 -21.40 -0.36 -43.04
C LYS A 80 -20.38 0.52 -43.77
N ASN A 81 -19.93 1.60 -43.12
CA ASN A 81 -18.92 2.52 -43.65
C ASN A 81 -17.51 1.91 -43.64
N PHE A 82 -17.29 0.86 -42.86
CA PHE A 82 -16.02 0.16 -42.74
C PHE A 82 -16.11 -1.23 -43.37
N ALA A 83 -14.97 -1.72 -43.87
CA ALA A 83 -14.88 -3.05 -44.48
C ALA A 83 -15.35 -4.12 -43.49
N GLU A 84 -15.05 -3.94 -42.20
CA GLU A 84 -15.39 -4.76 -41.06
C GLU A 84 -16.91 -4.84 -40.81
N GLY A 85 -17.68 -3.79 -41.10
CA GLY A 85 -19.13 -3.75 -40.90
C GLY A 85 -19.99 -4.24 -42.08
N GLN A 86 -19.39 -4.40 -43.27
CA GLN A 86 -20.12 -4.91 -44.44
C GLN A 86 -20.44 -6.42 -44.28
N ASN A 87 -21.62 -6.85 -44.71
CA ASN A 87 -22.05 -8.27 -44.74
C ASN A 87 -22.11 -9.00 -43.38
N ILE A 88 -22.16 -8.30 -42.24
CA ILE A 88 -22.36 -8.92 -40.90
C ILE A 88 -23.71 -9.66 -40.79
N SER A 89 -24.69 -9.31 -41.64
CA SER A 89 -26.04 -9.93 -41.67
C SER A 89 -26.18 -11.05 -42.71
N GLY A 90 -25.09 -11.50 -43.33
CA GLY A 90 -25.10 -12.63 -44.26
C GLY A 90 -25.31 -13.97 -43.54
N ASP A 91 -25.51 -15.05 -44.30
CA ASP A 91 -25.81 -16.42 -43.81
C ASP A 91 -24.57 -17.13 -43.19
N GLY A 92 -23.65 -16.35 -42.60
CA GLY A 92 -22.38 -16.79 -42.05
C GLY A 92 -21.82 -15.79 -41.02
N TRP A 93 -20.82 -16.22 -40.27
CA TRP A 93 -20.13 -15.45 -39.24
C TRP A 93 -18.91 -14.81 -39.87
N LYS A 94 -18.70 -13.52 -39.58
CA LYS A 94 -17.62 -12.74 -40.20
C LYS A 94 -16.40 -12.70 -39.30
N GLU A 95 -15.23 -12.97 -39.87
CA GLU A 95 -13.95 -12.81 -39.19
C GLU A 95 -13.48 -11.33 -39.22
N ILE A 96 -13.02 -10.85 -38.07
CA ILE A 96 -12.45 -9.51 -37.88
C ILE A 96 -11.12 -9.68 -37.17
N ARG A 97 -10.03 -9.19 -37.78
CA ARG A 97 -8.68 -9.32 -37.22
C ARG A 97 -8.36 -8.19 -36.25
N LEU A 98 -7.77 -8.53 -35.11
CA LEU A 98 -7.30 -7.60 -34.09
C LEU A 98 -5.85 -7.94 -33.72
N GLU A 99 -4.97 -6.95 -33.70
CA GLU A 99 -3.57 -7.11 -33.27
C GLU A 99 -3.42 -6.76 -31.78
N GLU A 100 -3.86 -7.66 -30.90
CA GLU A 100 -3.96 -7.42 -29.44
C GLU A 100 -3.54 -8.66 -28.63
N ASP A 101 -3.38 -8.54 -27.31
CA ASP A 101 -3.16 -9.70 -26.45
C ASP A 101 -4.44 -10.59 -26.34
N PRO A 102 -4.39 -11.87 -26.75
CA PRO A 102 -5.55 -12.77 -26.72
C PRO A 102 -6.18 -12.98 -25.36
N GLU A 103 -5.39 -13.01 -24.27
CA GLU A 103 -5.92 -13.20 -22.92
C GLU A 103 -6.73 -11.98 -22.49
N ALA A 104 -6.20 -10.79 -22.77
CA ALA A 104 -6.84 -9.53 -22.45
C ALA A 104 -8.14 -9.34 -23.27
N VAL A 105 -8.12 -9.66 -24.57
CA VAL A 105 -9.33 -9.63 -25.42
C VAL A 105 -10.36 -10.64 -24.95
N ARG A 106 -9.94 -11.86 -24.57
CA ARG A 106 -10.87 -12.85 -24.02
C ARG A 106 -11.53 -12.35 -22.75
N LEU A 107 -10.75 -11.83 -21.80
CA LEU A 107 -11.26 -11.31 -20.53
C LEU A 107 -12.22 -10.15 -20.77
N LEU A 108 -11.85 -9.19 -21.62
CA LEU A 108 -12.69 -8.08 -22.05
C LEU A 108 -14.04 -8.58 -22.60
N CYS A 109 -13.98 -9.48 -23.58
CA CYS A 109 -15.19 -10.02 -24.21
C CYS A 109 -16.04 -10.81 -23.22
N GLN A 110 -15.45 -11.65 -22.36
CA GLN A 110 -16.19 -12.38 -21.34
C GLN A 110 -16.96 -11.44 -20.41
N LEU A 111 -16.32 -10.38 -19.91
CA LEU A 111 -16.95 -9.41 -19.02
C LEU A 111 -18.07 -8.62 -19.71
N LEU A 112 -17.85 -8.13 -20.93
CA LEU A 112 -18.86 -7.42 -21.72
C LEU A 112 -20.05 -8.31 -22.08
N HIS A 113 -19.83 -9.62 -22.22
CA HIS A 113 -20.86 -10.61 -22.45
C HIS A 113 -21.49 -11.19 -21.16
N HIS A 114 -21.18 -10.60 -19.99
CA HIS A 114 -21.67 -11.07 -18.68
C HIS A 114 -21.34 -12.56 -18.40
N ARG A 115 -20.21 -13.03 -18.93
CA ARG A 115 -19.66 -14.34 -18.60
C ARG A 115 -18.72 -14.19 -17.41
N THR A 116 -18.82 -15.12 -16.46
CA THR A 116 -17.87 -15.21 -15.37
C THR A 116 -16.58 -15.82 -15.91
N PRO A 117 -15.45 -15.09 -15.92
CA PRO A 117 -14.16 -15.69 -16.25
C PRO A 117 -13.86 -16.83 -15.27
N ASP A 118 -13.16 -17.86 -15.71
CA ASP A 118 -12.73 -18.96 -14.84
C ASP A 118 -11.57 -18.52 -13.96
N LEU A 119 -11.90 -17.78 -12.89
CA LEU A 119 -10.93 -17.19 -11.98
C LEU A 119 -10.14 -18.25 -11.20
N MET A 120 -10.67 -19.47 -11.04
CA MET A 120 -10.03 -20.56 -10.29
C MET A 120 -8.91 -21.19 -11.09
N ASN A 121 -9.10 -21.49 -12.38
CA ASN A 121 -7.98 -21.96 -13.23
C ASN A 121 -6.91 -20.88 -13.43
N ILE A 122 -7.31 -19.61 -13.48
CA ILE A 122 -6.40 -18.49 -13.66
C ILE A 122 -5.54 -18.23 -12.41
N ALA A 123 -6.11 -18.31 -11.21
CA ALA A 123 -5.40 -18.15 -9.93
C ALA A 123 -4.52 -19.36 -9.57
N SER A 124 -4.86 -20.56 -10.04
CA SER A 124 -4.15 -21.82 -9.76
C SER A 124 -2.97 -22.09 -10.70
N SER A 125 -2.87 -21.39 -11.84
CA SER A 125 -1.69 -21.46 -12.68
C SER A 125 -0.48 -20.91 -11.92
N THR A 126 0.66 -21.59 -12.01
CA THR A 126 1.91 -21.37 -11.25
C THR A 126 2.53 -19.96 -11.42
N THR A 127 1.85 -19.06 -12.14
CA THR A 127 2.25 -17.71 -12.48
C THR A 127 1.10 -16.74 -12.25
N GLY A 128 0.60 -16.60 -11.02
CA GLY A 128 -0.37 -15.55 -10.65
C GLY A 128 0.10 -14.10 -10.92
N ASN A 129 1.30 -13.88 -11.50
CA ASN A 129 1.74 -12.62 -12.10
C ASN A 129 1.06 -12.36 -13.46
N LEU A 130 0.76 -13.40 -14.24
CA LEU A 130 0.09 -13.28 -15.54
C LEU A 130 -1.28 -12.64 -15.36
N PHE A 131 -2.04 -13.07 -14.35
CA PHE A 131 -3.39 -12.56 -14.14
C PHE A 131 -3.47 -11.05 -13.83
N ALA A 132 -2.60 -10.52 -12.99
CA ALA A 132 -2.57 -9.08 -12.70
C ALA A 132 -2.20 -8.26 -13.95
N ARG A 133 -1.25 -8.78 -14.74
CA ARG A 133 -0.84 -8.19 -16.01
C ARG A 133 -1.96 -8.26 -17.06
N ASP A 134 -2.66 -9.39 -17.17
CA ASP A 134 -3.78 -9.56 -18.10
C ASP A 134 -4.94 -8.62 -17.74
N ILE A 135 -5.20 -8.38 -16.44
CA ILE A 135 -6.17 -7.35 -15.99
C ILE A 135 -5.72 -5.95 -16.39
N LEU A 136 -4.44 -5.61 -16.25
CA LEU A 136 -3.91 -4.33 -16.70
C LEU A 136 -4.00 -4.17 -18.22
N THR A 137 -3.59 -5.17 -18.99
CA THR A 137 -3.70 -5.14 -20.44
C THR A 137 -5.16 -5.03 -20.88
N MET A 138 -6.08 -5.75 -20.22
CA MET A 138 -7.51 -5.60 -20.44
C MET A 138 -8.02 -4.19 -20.11
N ALA A 139 -7.51 -3.55 -19.04
CA ALA A 139 -7.84 -2.16 -18.72
C ALA A 139 -7.37 -1.19 -19.81
N ILE A 140 -6.18 -1.39 -20.36
CA ILE A 140 -5.68 -0.60 -21.50
C ILE A 140 -6.57 -0.81 -22.74
N LEU A 141 -6.98 -2.05 -23.03
CA LEU A 141 -7.92 -2.33 -24.12
C LEU A 141 -9.30 -1.69 -23.85
N ALA A 142 -9.73 -1.65 -22.60
CA ALA A 142 -10.98 -1.03 -22.20
C ALA A 142 -11.05 0.44 -22.60
N ASP A 143 -9.96 1.15 -22.33
CA ASP A 143 -9.79 2.55 -22.67
C ASP A 143 -9.67 2.72 -24.20
N LYS A 144 -8.81 1.91 -24.85
CA LYS A 144 -8.63 1.90 -26.31
C LYS A 144 -9.93 1.74 -27.09
N TYR A 145 -10.81 0.84 -26.63
CA TYR A 145 -12.11 0.60 -27.25
C TYR A 145 -13.25 1.41 -26.62
N ASP A 146 -12.98 2.34 -25.70
CA ASP A 146 -13.97 3.19 -25.04
C ASP A 146 -15.15 2.39 -24.45
N CYS A 147 -14.82 1.43 -23.58
CA CYS A 147 -15.79 0.58 -22.89
C CYS A 147 -15.58 0.52 -21.36
N VAL A 148 -14.75 1.42 -20.81
CA VAL A 148 -14.51 1.54 -19.36
C VAL A 148 -15.82 1.68 -18.57
N GLU A 149 -16.73 2.55 -19.01
CA GLU A 149 -17.99 2.77 -18.31
C GLU A 149 -18.89 1.53 -18.32
N ALA A 150 -18.98 0.83 -19.45
CA ALA A 150 -19.75 -0.41 -19.56
C ALA A 150 -19.16 -1.53 -18.67
N MET A 151 -17.86 -1.49 -18.43
CA MET A 151 -17.16 -2.45 -17.60
C MET A 151 -17.16 -2.15 -16.11
N ARG A 152 -17.60 -0.96 -15.70
CA ARG A 152 -17.56 -0.49 -14.31
C ARG A 152 -18.12 -1.50 -13.30
N MET A 153 -19.25 -2.13 -13.62
CA MET A 153 -19.89 -3.12 -12.74
C MET A 153 -19.24 -4.51 -12.83
N PRO A 154 -19.01 -5.10 -14.02
CA PRO A 154 -18.30 -6.39 -14.14
C PRO A 154 -16.93 -6.41 -13.45
N VAL A 155 -16.13 -5.36 -13.61
CA VAL A 155 -14.77 -5.33 -13.06
C VAL A 155 -14.75 -5.13 -11.55
N ARG A 156 -15.79 -4.55 -10.94
CA ARG A 156 -15.91 -4.46 -9.47
C ARG A 156 -15.88 -5.84 -8.83
N GLY A 157 -16.69 -6.77 -9.34
CA GLY A 157 -16.71 -8.15 -8.85
C GLY A 157 -15.38 -8.89 -9.08
N LEU A 158 -14.69 -8.58 -10.18
CA LEU A 158 -13.36 -9.10 -10.47
C LEU A 158 -12.34 -8.64 -9.42
N PHE A 159 -12.27 -7.34 -9.15
CA PHE A 159 -11.37 -6.79 -8.13
C PHE A 159 -11.69 -7.33 -6.73
N ASP A 160 -12.95 -7.54 -6.37
CA ASP A 160 -13.32 -8.15 -5.08
C ASP A 160 -12.74 -9.57 -4.93
N VAL A 161 -12.77 -10.37 -6.00
CA VAL A 161 -12.17 -11.72 -5.99
C VAL A 161 -10.64 -11.63 -5.91
N VAL A 162 -10.02 -10.77 -6.72
CA VAL A 162 -8.56 -10.59 -6.75
C VAL A 162 -8.03 -10.11 -5.41
N ASN A 163 -8.67 -9.11 -4.81
CA ASN A 163 -8.27 -8.55 -3.51
C ASN A 163 -8.39 -9.60 -2.39
N ARG A 164 -9.45 -10.42 -2.37
CA ARG A 164 -9.54 -11.53 -1.42
C ARG A 164 -8.41 -12.54 -1.58
N TYR A 165 -8.05 -12.86 -2.82
CA TYR A 165 -6.95 -13.78 -3.11
C TYR A 165 -5.59 -13.20 -2.65
N LEU A 166 -5.31 -11.93 -2.97
CA LEU A 166 -4.06 -11.27 -2.61
C LEU A 166 -3.90 -11.01 -1.11
N ASN A 167 -5.00 -10.82 -0.38
CA ASN A 167 -4.97 -10.66 1.07
C ASN A 167 -4.90 -12.00 1.81
N GLY A 168 -5.42 -13.09 1.22
CA GLY A 168 -5.48 -14.43 1.84
C GLY A 168 -4.18 -15.21 1.73
N PHE A 169 -3.47 -15.09 0.61
CA PHE A 169 -2.10 -15.56 0.48
C PHE A 169 -1.21 -14.36 0.77
N GLN A 170 -0.27 -14.44 1.71
CA GLN A 170 0.75 -13.40 1.96
C GLN A 170 1.65 -13.21 0.72
N SER A 171 1.07 -12.77 -0.40
CA SER A 171 1.70 -12.67 -1.70
C SER A 171 2.52 -11.39 -1.68
N HIS A 172 3.77 -11.52 -1.22
CA HIS A 172 4.77 -10.46 -1.15
C HIS A 172 5.21 -9.92 -2.52
N CYS A 173 4.50 -10.24 -3.61
CA CYS A 173 4.83 -9.73 -4.95
C CYS A 173 4.21 -8.35 -5.15
N THR A 174 5.05 -7.32 -5.02
CA THR A 174 4.68 -5.91 -5.21
C THR A 174 4.28 -5.59 -6.65
N ARG A 175 4.88 -6.24 -7.65
CA ARG A 175 4.57 -5.96 -9.07
C ARG A 175 3.10 -6.15 -9.42
N LYS A 176 2.47 -7.23 -8.92
CA LYS A 176 1.04 -7.49 -9.12
C LYS A 176 0.18 -6.34 -8.62
N HIS A 177 0.52 -5.78 -7.46
CA HIS A 177 -0.22 -4.69 -6.87
C HIS A 177 -0.05 -3.39 -7.67
N PHE A 178 1.12 -3.15 -8.29
CA PHE A 178 1.32 -2.02 -9.20
C PHE A 178 0.45 -2.16 -10.46
N ASP A 179 0.46 -3.34 -11.09
CA ASP A 179 -0.35 -3.59 -12.29
C ASP A 179 -1.85 -3.43 -11.98
N LEU A 180 -2.31 -3.96 -10.83
CA LEU A 180 -3.70 -3.83 -10.40
C LEU A 180 -4.08 -2.41 -9.98
N ALA A 181 -3.17 -1.65 -9.37
CA ALA A 181 -3.42 -0.24 -9.05
C ALA A 181 -3.60 0.59 -10.32
N ALA A 182 -2.75 0.38 -11.33
CA ALA A 182 -2.90 1.01 -12.63
C ALA A 182 -4.20 0.57 -13.33
N ALA A 183 -4.54 -0.72 -13.29
CA ALA A 183 -5.79 -1.22 -13.85
C ALA A 183 -7.02 -0.62 -13.16
N ALA A 184 -7.03 -0.54 -11.82
CA ALA A 184 -8.12 0.06 -11.07
C ALA A 184 -8.26 1.56 -11.35
N TYR A 185 -7.15 2.25 -11.60
CA TYR A 185 -7.13 3.65 -12.02
C TYR A 185 -7.79 3.84 -13.38
N ILE A 186 -7.35 3.06 -14.38
CA ILE A 186 -7.86 3.12 -15.76
C ILE A 186 -9.34 2.75 -15.80
N LEU A 187 -9.73 1.67 -15.11
CA LEU A 187 -11.11 1.16 -15.04
C LEU A 187 -12.05 1.94 -14.11
N ASP A 188 -11.58 3.05 -13.55
CA ASP A 188 -12.34 3.97 -12.72
C ASP A 188 -12.98 3.32 -11.45
N GLN A 189 -12.22 2.43 -10.79
CA GLN A 189 -12.65 1.64 -9.62
C GLN A 189 -12.09 2.22 -8.30
N PRO A 190 -12.81 3.14 -7.63
CA PRO A 190 -12.22 3.90 -6.51
C PRO A 190 -12.01 3.05 -5.26
N GLU A 191 -12.90 2.11 -4.93
CA GLU A 191 -12.71 1.22 -3.77
C GLU A 191 -11.51 0.28 -3.98
N ALA A 192 -11.44 -0.39 -5.13
CA ALA A 192 -10.34 -1.28 -5.45
C ALA A 192 -9.00 -0.54 -5.46
N PHE A 193 -8.96 0.65 -6.09
CA PHE A 193 -7.77 1.49 -6.13
C PHE A 193 -7.27 1.84 -4.72
N ARG A 194 -8.17 2.28 -3.83
CA ARG A 194 -7.81 2.60 -2.44
C ARG A 194 -7.23 1.39 -1.70
N ASP A 195 -7.88 0.24 -1.81
CA ASP A 195 -7.46 -0.97 -1.08
C ASP A 195 -6.12 -1.51 -1.61
N ILE A 196 -5.92 -1.51 -2.93
CA ILE A 196 -4.66 -1.95 -3.56
C ILE A 196 -3.51 -0.99 -3.23
N THR A 197 -3.75 0.32 -3.27
CA THR A 197 -2.72 1.31 -2.93
C THR A 197 -2.35 1.27 -1.44
N LYS A 198 -3.31 1.00 -0.56
CA LYS A 198 -3.03 0.70 0.86
C LYS A 198 -2.11 -0.52 1.01
N ALA A 199 -2.36 -1.59 0.26
CA ALA A 199 -1.49 -2.77 0.25
C ALA A 199 -0.09 -2.44 -0.30
N LEU A 200 0.02 -1.61 -1.34
CA LEU A 200 1.32 -1.15 -1.86
C LEU A 200 2.12 -0.42 -0.79
N VAL A 201 1.52 0.49 -0.03
CA VAL A 201 2.20 1.22 1.05
C VAL A 201 2.69 0.26 2.14
N LEU A 202 1.87 -0.73 2.51
CA LEU A 202 2.21 -1.72 3.54
C LEU A 202 3.33 -2.68 3.11
N HIS A 203 3.26 -3.20 1.89
CA HIS A 203 4.05 -4.35 1.45
C HIS A 203 5.21 -3.99 0.52
N SER A 204 5.34 -2.73 0.07
CA SER A 204 6.43 -2.33 -0.82
C SER A 204 7.65 -1.82 -0.06
N PHE A 205 8.79 -2.48 -0.27
CA PHE A 205 10.09 -2.02 0.26
C PHE A 205 10.62 -0.78 -0.48
N LYS A 206 10.18 -0.54 -1.72
CA LYS A 206 10.52 0.63 -2.54
C LYS A 206 9.36 0.93 -3.48
N ILE A 207 9.06 2.21 -3.64
CA ILE A 207 8.08 2.71 -4.60
C ILE A 207 8.78 3.77 -5.44
N SER A 208 8.74 3.62 -6.76
CA SER A 208 9.32 4.56 -7.72
C SER A 208 8.49 4.56 -9.01
N PRO A 209 8.59 5.57 -9.87
CA PRO A 209 7.89 5.59 -11.16
C PRO A 209 8.14 4.32 -11.99
N SER A 210 9.39 3.83 -12.00
CA SER A 210 9.79 2.58 -12.65
C SER A 210 9.17 1.29 -12.06
N SER A 211 8.41 1.39 -10.97
CA SER A 211 7.70 0.25 -10.39
C SER A 211 6.44 -0.11 -11.19
N PHE A 212 5.87 0.86 -11.92
CA PHE A 212 4.76 0.66 -12.84
C PHE A 212 5.23 0.09 -14.19
N ASP A 213 4.28 -0.41 -14.98
CA ASP A 213 4.57 -0.84 -16.35
C ASP A 213 4.75 0.39 -17.25
N ILE A 214 5.70 0.34 -18.18
CA ILE A 214 5.97 1.46 -19.10
C ILE A 214 4.76 1.82 -19.97
N ASN A 215 3.90 0.83 -20.24
CA ASN A 215 2.66 1.05 -20.98
C ASN A 215 1.61 1.84 -20.19
N CYS A 216 1.86 2.13 -18.90
CA CYS A 216 0.96 2.92 -18.06
C CYS A 216 1.28 4.41 -18.08
N ASP A 217 2.43 4.85 -18.61
CA ASP A 217 2.93 6.23 -18.47
C ASP A 217 1.93 7.28 -19.00
N ASP A 218 1.15 6.95 -20.03
CA ASP A 218 0.12 7.82 -20.62
C ASP A 218 -1.20 7.83 -19.83
N PHE A 219 -1.40 6.85 -18.93
CA PHE A 219 -2.65 6.66 -18.19
C PHE A 219 -2.58 7.19 -16.77
N ILE A 220 -1.49 6.89 -16.05
CA ILE A 220 -1.34 7.23 -14.63
C ILE A 220 -0.57 8.54 -14.46
N PRO A 221 -0.94 9.40 -13.50
CA PRO A 221 -0.21 10.62 -13.24
C PRO A 221 1.18 10.31 -12.67
N SER A 222 2.19 11.07 -13.10
CA SER A 222 3.58 10.90 -12.66
C SER A 222 3.76 11.11 -11.14
N THR A 223 2.83 11.83 -10.49
CA THR A 223 2.80 12.05 -9.04
C THR A 223 2.32 10.84 -8.25
N LEU A 224 1.76 9.81 -8.90
CA LEU A 224 1.18 8.64 -8.22
C LEU A 224 2.22 7.89 -7.37
N ALA A 225 3.38 7.59 -7.95
CA ALA A 225 4.46 6.92 -7.22
C ALA A 225 4.97 7.76 -6.04
N CYS A 226 5.07 9.08 -6.23
CA CYS A 226 5.48 10.03 -5.19
C CYS A 226 4.46 10.09 -4.04
N SER A 227 3.16 10.10 -4.36
CA SER A 227 2.08 10.09 -3.36
C SER A 227 2.10 8.82 -2.51
N LEU A 228 2.28 7.65 -3.14
CA LEU A 228 2.43 6.38 -2.45
C LEU A 228 3.67 6.37 -1.54
N ASP A 229 4.81 6.85 -2.04
CA ASP A 229 6.05 6.88 -1.26
C ASP A 229 5.98 7.86 -0.10
N THR A 230 5.34 9.02 -0.29
CA THR A 230 5.10 9.99 0.77
C THR A 230 4.25 9.39 1.90
N GLN A 231 3.14 8.71 1.58
CA GLN A 231 2.31 8.04 2.61
C GLN A 231 3.13 6.99 3.38
N ARG A 232 3.96 6.24 2.65
CA ARG A 232 4.83 5.22 3.22
C ARG A 232 5.89 5.83 4.15
N GLN A 233 6.53 6.91 3.74
CA GLN A 233 7.55 7.58 4.55
C GLN A 233 6.94 8.21 5.81
N LEU A 234 5.81 8.91 5.69
CA LEU A 234 5.12 9.48 6.86
C LEU A 234 4.71 8.39 7.85
N THR A 235 4.20 7.25 7.37
CA THR A 235 3.87 6.11 8.24
C THR A 235 5.11 5.56 8.93
N ARG A 236 6.25 5.49 8.22
CA ARG A 236 7.54 5.08 8.80
C ARG A 236 7.99 6.05 9.88
N ASP A 237 7.87 7.35 9.65
CA ASP A 237 8.23 8.39 10.61
C ASP A 237 7.35 8.30 11.86
N HIS A 238 6.05 8.01 11.70
CA HIS A 238 5.15 7.74 12.81
C HIS A 238 5.56 6.51 13.62
N LEU A 239 5.95 5.41 12.97
CA LEU A 239 6.47 4.23 13.66
C LEU A 239 7.74 4.57 14.45
N VAL A 240 8.70 5.27 13.84
CA VAL A 240 9.94 5.71 14.51
C VAL A 240 9.62 6.57 15.72
N HIS A 241 8.67 7.50 15.58
CA HIS A 241 8.21 8.34 16.68
C HIS A 241 7.64 7.51 17.84
N HIS A 242 6.74 6.56 17.57
CA HIS A 242 6.17 5.69 18.60
C HIS A 242 7.23 4.83 19.28
N ILE A 243 8.22 4.30 18.56
CA ILE A 243 9.35 3.56 19.15
C ILE A 243 10.17 4.47 20.08
N ALA A 244 10.46 5.71 19.67
CA ALA A 244 11.23 6.64 20.47
C ALA A 244 10.48 7.07 21.75
N VAL A 245 9.17 7.35 21.64
CA VAL A 245 8.31 7.65 22.80
C VAL A 245 8.24 6.46 23.74
N LEU A 246 8.02 5.25 23.21
CA LEU A 246 7.99 4.02 23.99
C LEU A 246 9.29 3.82 24.79
N GLN A 247 10.43 3.97 24.13
CA GLN A 247 11.74 3.86 24.76
C GLN A 247 11.97 4.93 25.83
N SER A 248 11.66 6.19 25.53
CA SER A 248 11.80 7.31 26.47
C SER A 248 10.94 7.10 27.72
N THR A 249 9.65 6.78 27.53
CA THR A 249 8.71 6.52 28.62
C THR A 249 9.19 5.36 29.47
N PHE A 250 9.57 4.23 28.86
CA PHE A 250 10.08 3.08 29.61
C PHE A 250 11.35 3.41 30.40
N CYS A 251 12.31 4.11 29.80
CA CYS A 251 13.55 4.52 30.48
C CYS A 251 13.29 5.41 31.69
N LEU A 252 12.39 6.39 31.55
CA LEU A 252 12.00 7.28 32.65
C LEU A 252 11.35 6.50 33.78
N THR A 253 10.34 5.68 33.47
CA THR A 253 9.64 4.87 34.48
C THR A 253 10.59 3.88 35.16
N ALA A 254 11.45 3.19 34.40
CA ALA A 254 12.44 2.28 34.99
C ALA A 254 13.44 3.01 35.90
N SER A 255 13.83 4.24 35.56
CA SER A 255 14.70 5.08 36.40
C SER A 255 14.01 5.51 37.69
N GLU A 256 12.75 5.95 37.62
CA GLU A 256 11.93 6.34 38.78
C GLU A 256 11.81 5.19 39.79
N TYR A 257 11.74 3.95 39.31
CA TYR A 257 11.68 2.74 40.15
C TYR A 257 13.03 2.08 40.43
N CYS A 258 14.15 2.75 40.10
CA CYS A 258 15.52 2.26 40.30
C CYS A 258 15.79 0.87 39.66
N LYS A 259 15.15 0.55 38.53
CA LYS A 259 15.30 -0.72 37.78
C LYS A 259 16.14 -0.53 36.51
N MET A 260 17.32 0.10 36.62
CA MET A 260 18.19 0.41 35.47
C MET A 260 18.59 -0.81 34.63
N GLY A 261 18.67 -2.01 35.23
CA GLY A 261 18.97 -3.25 34.51
C GLY A 261 17.89 -3.66 33.50
N LEU A 262 16.65 -3.17 33.65
CA LEU A 262 15.59 -3.40 32.66
C LEU A 262 15.74 -2.51 31.43
N ILE A 263 16.39 -1.36 31.54
CA ILE A 263 16.62 -0.45 30.40
C ILE A 263 17.53 -1.10 29.37
N SER A 264 18.61 -1.74 29.81
CA SER A 264 19.53 -2.46 28.92
C SER A 264 18.86 -3.67 28.28
N SER A 265 18.06 -4.43 29.04
CA SER A 265 17.27 -5.54 28.51
C SER A 265 16.29 -5.07 27.45
N PHE A 266 15.50 -4.04 27.74
CA PHE A 266 14.51 -3.50 26.81
C PHE A 266 15.16 -2.95 25.54
N SER A 267 16.28 -2.24 25.67
CA SER A 267 17.04 -1.74 24.52
C SER A 267 17.62 -2.88 23.68
N ALA A 268 18.07 -3.97 24.31
CA ALA A 268 18.52 -5.17 23.62
C ALA A 268 17.37 -5.87 22.87
N ASP A 269 16.17 -5.92 23.47
CA ASP A 269 14.97 -6.48 22.84
C ASP A 269 14.57 -5.68 21.58
N LEU A 270 14.52 -4.35 21.67
CA LEU A 270 14.25 -3.47 20.52
C LEU A 270 15.29 -3.65 19.40
N ASN A 271 16.57 -3.80 19.74
CA ASN A 271 17.64 -4.05 18.78
C ASN A 271 17.52 -5.46 18.15
N SER A 272 17.15 -6.47 18.93
CA SER A 272 16.95 -7.85 18.44
C SER A 272 15.80 -7.94 17.43
N LEU A 273 14.76 -7.11 17.59
CA LEU A 273 13.65 -6.97 16.66
C LEU A 273 14.00 -6.08 15.44
N GLY A 274 15.18 -5.45 15.43
CA GLY A 274 15.59 -4.51 14.38
C GLY A 274 14.78 -3.22 14.38
N LEU A 275 14.20 -2.84 15.53
CA LEU A 275 13.38 -1.65 15.68
C LEU A 275 14.19 -0.44 16.18
N PHE A 276 15.32 -0.66 16.86
CA PHE A 276 16.18 0.41 17.34
C PHE A 276 17.68 0.05 17.32
N PRO A 277 18.54 0.81 16.60
CA PRO A 277 18.16 1.83 15.63
C PRO A 277 17.42 1.19 14.44
N LEU A 278 16.37 1.85 13.95
CA LEU A 278 15.65 1.39 12.76
C LEU A 278 16.62 1.48 11.57
N LYS A 279 17.07 0.34 11.06
CA LYS A 279 17.98 0.35 9.91
C LYS A 279 17.23 0.83 8.67
N ALA A 280 17.93 1.42 7.70
CA ALA A 280 17.37 1.80 6.40
C ALA A 280 17.05 0.58 5.50
N ASP A 281 16.95 -0.60 6.09
CA ASP A 281 16.92 -1.89 5.41
C ASP A 281 15.57 -2.14 4.70
N ALA A 282 15.60 -3.11 3.77
CA ALA A 282 14.54 -3.51 2.84
C ALA A 282 13.27 -4.09 3.51
N ASN A 283 13.02 -3.75 4.77
CA ASN A 283 11.82 -4.16 5.50
C ASN A 283 10.61 -3.36 5.02
N THR A 284 9.52 -4.07 4.77
CA THR A 284 8.21 -3.49 4.49
C THR A 284 7.61 -2.91 5.78
N LEU A 285 6.70 -1.93 5.66
CA LEU A 285 5.99 -1.41 6.83
C LEU A 285 5.20 -2.51 7.54
N PHE A 286 4.63 -3.45 6.78
CA PHE A 286 3.96 -4.62 7.33
C PHE A 286 4.87 -5.39 8.30
N ASN A 287 6.08 -5.77 7.86
CA ASN A 287 7.02 -6.53 8.70
C ASN A 287 7.46 -5.73 9.93
N LEU A 288 7.68 -4.41 9.77
CA LEU A 288 8.06 -3.56 10.88
C LEU A 288 6.94 -3.44 11.93
N LEU A 289 5.69 -3.33 11.49
CA LEU A 289 4.52 -3.29 12.37
C LEU A 289 4.30 -4.63 13.09
N GLU A 290 4.48 -5.77 12.41
CA GLU A 290 4.44 -7.08 13.06
C GLU A 290 5.50 -7.21 14.15
N ARG A 291 6.74 -6.77 13.89
CA ARG A 291 7.79 -6.77 14.91
C ARG A 291 7.52 -5.79 16.04
N PHE A 292 6.93 -4.63 15.74
CA PHE A 292 6.53 -3.66 16.76
C PHE A 292 5.48 -4.24 17.71
N GLU A 293 4.50 -4.99 17.19
CA GLU A 293 3.51 -5.71 18.01
C GLU A 293 4.12 -6.83 18.88
N GLN A 294 5.28 -7.36 18.49
CA GLN A 294 6.03 -8.39 19.23
C GLN A 294 6.89 -7.82 20.36
N ILE A 295 7.03 -6.49 20.50
CA ILE A 295 7.77 -5.90 21.62
C ILE A 295 7.13 -6.37 22.92
N THR A 296 7.91 -7.03 23.78
CA THR A 296 7.45 -7.40 25.12
C THR A 296 7.79 -6.27 26.07
N VAL A 297 6.79 -5.66 26.70
CA VAL A 297 7.01 -4.63 27.71
C VAL A 297 7.39 -5.29 29.06
N PRO A 298 8.61 -5.06 29.60
CA PRO A 298 8.99 -5.63 30.89
C PRO A 298 8.09 -5.12 32.01
N ILE A 299 7.61 -6.04 32.86
CA ILE A 299 6.74 -5.68 33.99
C ILE A 299 7.56 -4.97 35.07
N LEU A 300 7.26 -3.69 35.29
CA LEU A 300 7.81 -2.92 36.41
C LEU A 300 7.00 -3.23 37.67
N ARG A 301 7.42 -4.21 38.46
CA ARG A 301 6.86 -4.48 39.79
C ARG A 301 7.69 -3.80 40.87
N THR A 302 7.05 -3.01 41.72
CA THR A 302 7.61 -2.57 43.00
C THR A 302 7.10 -3.50 44.10
N THR A 303 8.01 -4.26 44.71
CA THR A 303 7.74 -4.99 45.97
C THR A 303 8.31 -4.28 47.18
N GLU A 304 9.07 -3.21 46.95
CA GLU A 304 9.78 -2.46 47.96
C GLU A 304 9.21 -1.06 47.99
N ALA A 305 8.82 -0.58 49.17
CA ALA A 305 8.44 0.80 49.40
C ALA A 305 9.68 1.68 49.19
N THR A 306 9.96 2.05 47.95
CA THR A 306 11.05 2.97 47.63
C THR A 306 10.66 4.36 48.08
N CYS A 307 11.47 4.91 48.97
CA CYS A 307 11.37 6.28 49.38
C CYS A 307 11.53 7.24 48.17
N ALA A 308 10.60 8.17 47.97
CA ALA A 308 10.69 9.20 46.92
C ALA A 308 11.90 10.15 47.04
N CYS A 309 12.69 10.06 48.13
CA CYS A 309 13.92 10.81 48.33
C CYS A 309 15.03 10.48 47.32
N SER A 310 15.12 9.23 46.85
CA SER A 310 16.13 8.82 45.86
C SER A 310 15.91 9.45 44.48
N ILE A 311 14.67 9.85 44.16
CA ILE A 311 14.31 10.49 42.88
C ILE A 311 14.76 11.96 42.87
N LEU A 312 14.65 12.66 44.01
CA LEU A 312 15.03 14.06 44.14
C LEU A 312 16.55 14.27 44.23
N SER A 313 17.32 13.31 44.73
CA SER A 313 18.79 13.43 44.76
C SER A 313 19.44 13.44 43.38
N HIS A 314 18.82 12.81 42.36
CA HIS A 314 19.39 12.73 41.01
C HIS A 314 19.08 13.94 40.12
N HIS A 315 17.99 14.67 40.39
CA HIS A 315 17.62 15.86 39.58
C HIS A 315 18.31 17.16 40.01
N TYR A 316 19.00 17.20 41.16
CA TYR A 316 19.61 18.42 41.73
C TYR A 316 21.15 18.46 41.71
N LEU A 317 21.81 17.64 40.90
CA LEU A 317 23.22 17.88 40.55
C LEU A 317 23.30 19.02 39.52
N VAL A 318 23.10 20.25 40.00
CA VAL A 318 23.50 21.48 39.30
C VAL A 318 25.04 21.49 39.25
N PRO A 319 25.68 21.91 38.14
CA PRO A 319 27.13 22.08 38.10
C PRO A 319 27.56 23.05 39.20
N ASP A 320 28.68 22.74 39.85
CA ASP A 320 29.35 23.51 40.88
C ASP A 320 29.25 25.05 40.67
N VAL A 321 28.28 25.70 41.32
CA VAL A 321 28.20 27.16 41.45
C VAL A 321 28.85 27.57 42.76
N SER A 322 30.12 27.20 42.96
CA SER A 322 30.92 27.71 44.08
C SER A 322 31.57 29.07 43.79
N GLN A 323 31.27 29.74 42.66
CA GLN A 323 31.93 31.01 42.32
C GLN A 323 31.03 32.21 41.97
N THR A 324 29.72 32.16 42.16
CA THR A 324 28.91 33.39 41.97
C THR A 324 27.69 33.39 42.88
N LEU A 325 27.78 34.14 43.97
CA LEU A 325 26.76 35.06 44.50
C LEU A 325 27.11 35.45 45.94
N ALA A 326 28.04 36.40 46.07
CA ALA A 326 28.01 37.35 47.17
C ALA A 326 26.97 38.42 46.83
N SER A 327 25.68 38.12 47.05
CA SER A 327 24.68 39.16 47.24
C SER A 327 23.51 38.62 48.06
N ASP A 328 23.38 39.18 49.25
CA ASP A 328 22.24 39.02 50.13
C ASP A 328 20.96 39.45 49.40
N LYS A 329 20.04 38.51 49.18
CA LYS A 329 18.60 38.67 49.47
C LYS A 329 17.79 37.43 49.06
N TRP A 330 17.05 36.92 50.04
CA TRP A 330 15.93 35.97 49.95
C TRP A 330 16.27 34.53 49.54
N VAL A 331 16.79 33.78 50.51
CA VAL A 331 16.68 32.32 50.56
C VAL A 331 15.37 31.98 51.28
N SER A 332 14.49 31.20 50.64
CA SER A 332 13.26 30.72 51.28
C SER A 332 13.58 29.72 52.41
N PRO A 333 12.74 29.63 53.46
CA PRO A 333 12.98 28.71 54.60
C PRO A 333 13.10 27.23 54.21
N ALA A 334 12.64 26.85 53.02
CA ALA A 334 12.71 25.47 52.50
C ALA A 334 14.13 25.04 52.10
N ARG A 335 15.03 25.98 51.76
CA ARG A 335 16.41 25.67 51.35
C ARG A 335 17.36 25.39 52.53
N GLU A 336 17.06 25.92 53.71
CA GLU A 336 17.91 25.75 54.90
C GLU A 336 17.73 24.37 55.57
N TRP A 337 16.56 23.74 55.36
CA TRP A 337 16.24 22.42 55.92
C TRP A 337 16.95 21.26 55.23
N VAL A 338 17.19 21.36 53.92
CA VAL A 338 17.84 20.29 53.14
C VAL A 338 19.34 20.19 53.45
N TRP A 339 20.00 21.33 53.70
CA TRP A 339 21.46 21.36 53.90
C TRP A 339 21.92 21.04 55.32
N ARG A 340 21.15 21.36 56.36
CA ARG A 340 21.52 21.02 57.75
C ARG A 340 21.50 19.51 58.05
N SER A 341 20.89 18.71 57.18
CA SER A 341 20.72 17.27 57.38
C SER A 341 21.82 16.42 56.73
N VAL A 342 22.71 17.03 55.94
CA VAL A 342 23.83 16.34 55.25
C VAL A 342 25.10 16.33 56.12
N GLY A 343 25.15 17.14 57.19
CA GLY A 343 26.32 17.30 58.06
C GLY A 343 26.35 16.48 59.34
N THR A 344 25.36 15.62 59.61
CA THR A 344 25.35 14.79 60.83
C THR A 344 25.73 13.35 60.52
N GLU A 345 26.69 12.79 61.26
CA GLU A 345 27.33 11.46 61.14
C GLU A 345 26.41 10.24 61.31
N GLN A 346 25.12 10.35 60.99
CA GLN A 346 24.19 9.22 60.97
C GLN A 346 23.65 9.03 59.54
N PRO A 347 24.16 8.05 58.78
CA PRO A 347 23.80 7.81 57.38
C PRO A 347 22.31 7.55 57.11
N ASN A 348 21.49 7.34 58.14
CA ASN A 348 20.13 6.81 58.02
C ASN A 348 19.02 7.72 58.60
N TRP A 349 19.35 8.87 59.20
CA TRP A 349 18.34 9.68 59.91
C TRP A 349 17.34 10.37 58.95
N HIS A 350 17.78 10.67 57.72
CA HIS A 350 16.95 11.31 56.69
C HIS A 350 15.84 10.39 56.14
N HIS A 351 15.97 9.07 56.29
CA HIS A 351 15.06 8.09 55.69
C HIS A 351 13.80 7.82 56.52
N THR A 352 13.83 7.96 57.85
CA THR A 352 12.71 7.54 58.70
C THR A 352 11.62 8.59 58.90
N ASN A 353 11.95 9.89 58.96
CA ASN A 353 10.97 10.92 59.37
C ASN A 353 10.54 11.90 58.26
N SER A 354 11.42 12.30 57.34
CA SER A 354 11.04 13.21 56.24
C SER A 354 10.40 12.48 55.06
N CYS A 355 10.78 11.23 54.84
CA CYS A 355 10.34 10.46 53.68
C CYS A 355 9.02 9.72 53.89
N ALA A 356 8.75 9.29 55.12
CA ALA A 356 7.48 8.70 55.51
C ALA A 356 6.30 9.67 55.31
N ARG A 357 6.55 10.99 55.26
CA ARG A 357 5.49 12.00 55.05
C ARG A 357 5.10 12.26 53.60
N MET A 358 5.87 11.82 52.61
CA MET A 358 5.43 11.85 51.20
C MET A 358 4.71 10.56 50.77
N ALA A 359 4.47 9.64 51.70
CA ALA A 359 4.04 8.28 51.39
C ALA A 359 2.59 8.13 50.87
N ASN A 360 1.77 9.20 50.77
CA ASN A 360 0.33 9.04 50.51
C ASN A 360 -0.26 9.93 49.41
N HIS A 361 0.55 10.56 48.56
CA HIS A 361 -0.01 10.93 47.26
C HIS A 361 0.08 9.68 46.40
N GLU A 362 -1.05 8.98 46.25
CA GLU A 362 -1.26 7.95 45.24
C GLU A 362 -1.05 8.58 43.86
N PHE A 363 0.20 8.75 43.46
CA PHE A 363 0.53 8.98 42.07
C PHE A 363 0.29 7.64 41.38
N GLU A 364 -0.89 7.51 40.78
CA GLU A 364 -1.18 6.40 39.87
C GLU A 364 -0.31 6.60 38.63
N THR A 365 0.96 6.19 38.71
CA THR A 365 1.84 6.16 37.54
C THR A 365 1.33 5.02 36.68
N ARG A 366 0.56 5.36 35.64
CA ARG A 366 0.13 4.38 34.63
C ARG A 366 1.38 3.72 34.05
N LEU A 367 1.58 2.46 34.39
CA LEU A 367 2.65 1.66 33.83
C LEU A 367 2.34 1.39 32.36
N LEU A 368 3.39 1.46 31.54
CA LEU A 368 3.33 1.01 30.16
C LEU A 368 2.93 -0.47 30.14
N GLU A 369 1.86 -0.79 29.42
CA GLU A 369 1.36 -2.15 29.28
C GLU A 369 1.50 -2.65 27.84
N GLN A 370 1.49 -3.98 27.66
CA GLN A 370 1.50 -4.60 26.34
C GLN A 370 0.36 -4.11 25.44
N LYS A 371 -0.81 -3.82 26.02
CA LYS A 371 -1.97 -3.29 25.28
C LYS A 371 -1.69 -1.93 24.65
N ASP A 372 -0.80 -1.11 25.23
CA ASP A 372 -0.46 0.21 24.70
C ASP A 372 0.37 0.08 23.42
N VAL A 373 1.28 -0.91 23.35
CA VAL A 373 2.04 -1.24 22.14
C VAL A 373 1.11 -1.71 21.02
N VAL A 374 0.19 -2.64 21.33
CA VAL A 374 -0.81 -3.15 20.36
C VAL A 374 -1.72 -2.02 19.89
N HIS A 375 -2.12 -1.12 20.80
CA HIS A 375 -2.94 0.04 20.46
C HIS A 375 -2.18 1.01 19.55
N ALA A 376 -0.91 1.31 19.84
CA ALA A 376 -0.07 2.16 19.00
C ALA A 376 0.14 1.54 17.61
N ALA A 377 0.39 0.23 17.52
CA ALA A 377 0.53 -0.48 16.24
C ALA A 377 -0.76 -0.37 15.40
N LYS A 378 -1.92 -0.57 16.04
CA LYS A 378 -3.23 -0.38 15.40
C LYS A 378 -3.44 1.06 14.94
N ASN A 379 -3.07 2.06 15.76
CA ASN A 379 -3.18 3.47 15.39
C ASN A 379 -2.32 3.79 14.17
N ILE A 380 -1.10 3.24 14.07
CA ILE A 380 -0.24 3.41 12.89
C ILE A 380 -0.87 2.71 11.66
N ARG A 381 -1.39 1.49 11.80
CA ARG A 381 -2.10 0.78 10.71
C ARG A 381 -3.32 1.56 10.22
N ASP A 382 -4.06 2.20 11.12
CA ASP A 382 -5.21 3.03 10.82
C ASP A 382 -4.84 4.34 10.09
N CYS A 383 -3.58 4.80 10.18
CA CYS A 383 -3.09 5.93 9.39
C CYS A 383 -2.88 5.58 7.91
N ILE A 384 -2.75 4.29 7.59
CA ILE A 384 -2.57 3.81 6.22
C ILE A 384 -3.93 3.57 5.60
N VAL A 385 -4.35 4.50 4.75
CA VAL A 385 -5.70 4.50 4.19
C VAL A 385 -5.75 4.24 2.69
N GLY A 386 -4.58 4.23 2.03
CA GLY A 386 -4.48 4.18 0.58
C GLY A 386 -4.73 5.56 -0.05
N LEU A 387 -4.74 5.60 -1.37
CA LEU A 387 -4.97 6.81 -2.15
C LEU A 387 -6.42 6.91 -2.60
N CYS A 388 -6.97 8.13 -2.63
CA CYS A 388 -8.29 8.37 -3.21
C CYS A 388 -8.17 8.58 -4.72
N LEU A 389 -8.84 7.73 -5.50
CA LEU A 389 -8.85 7.82 -6.96
C LEU A 389 -9.36 9.18 -7.46
N ASP A 390 -10.43 9.69 -6.86
CA ASP A 390 -11.05 10.96 -7.29
C ASP A 390 -10.13 12.14 -7.01
N CYS A 391 -9.44 12.18 -5.87
CA CYS A 391 -8.50 13.25 -5.58
C CYS A 391 -7.29 13.23 -6.55
N ILE A 392 -6.78 12.04 -6.87
CA ILE A 392 -5.66 11.89 -7.82
C ILE A 392 -6.08 12.27 -9.25
N LYS A 393 -7.26 11.84 -9.70
CA LYS A 393 -7.76 12.17 -11.05
C LYS A 393 -8.14 13.64 -11.21
N GLU A 394 -8.76 14.24 -10.19
CA GLU A 394 -9.35 15.56 -10.35
C GLU A 394 -8.40 16.72 -10.09
N GLN A 395 -7.24 16.54 -9.42
CA GLN A 395 -6.26 17.62 -9.10
C GLN A 395 -6.93 18.97 -8.72
N ARG A 396 -8.08 18.96 -8.03
CA ARG A 396 -8.99 20.12 -8.00
C ARG A 396 -9.27 20.67 -6.61
N GLU A 397 -9.17 21.99 -6.54
CA GLU A 397 -9.55 22.92 -5.47
C GLU A 397 -11.09 23.06 -5.28
N GLY A 398 -11.91 22.04 -5.60
CA GLY A 398 -13.37 22.22 -5.68
C GLY A 398 -14.22 21.05 -5.16
N THR A 399 -14.83 21.25 -3.98
CA THR A 399 -16.11 20.80 -3.38
C THR A 399 -16.93 19.59 -3.90
N LYS A 400 -16.52 18.77 -4.88
CA LYS A 400 -17.21 17.51 -5.17
C LYS A 400 -16.84 16.47 -4.12
N ALA A 401 -17.85 15.83 -3.54
CA ALA A 401 -17.64 14.72 -2.62
C ALA A 401 -17.05 13.53 -3.38
N CYS A 402 -15.92 13.01 -2.91
CA CYS A 402 -15.31 11.81 -3.47
C CYS A 402 -16.26 10.62 -3.31
N ARG A 403 -16.27 9.71 -4.29
CA ARG A 403 -17.10 8.49 -4.32
C ARG A 403 -16.81 7.58 -3.14
N VAL A 404 -15.57 7.60 -2.67
CA VAL A 404 -15.12 6.90 -1.48
C VAL A 404 -14.89 7.93 -0.39
N ALA A 405 -15.61 7.81 0.73
CA ALA A 405 -15.47 8.72 1.84
C ALA A 405 -14.08 8.62 2.49
N HIS A 406 -13.48 9.77 2.75
CA HIS A 406 -12.26 9.96 3.54
C HIS A 406 -12.34 11.34 4.23
N LYS A 407 -11.59 11.52 5.34
CA LYS A 407 -11.76 12.71 6.19
C LYS A 407 -11.18 14.01 5.63
N ALA A 408 -10.17 13.92 4.77
CA ALA A 408 -9.54 15.08 4.15
C ALA A 408 -9.11 14.75 2.72
N PRO A 409 -9.19 15.72 1.78
CA PRO A 409 -8.85 15.51 0.37
C PRO A 409 -7.36 15.26 0.20
N TRP A 410 -6.98 14.32 -0.68
CA TRP A 410 -5.58 14.12 -1.05
C TRP A 410 -5.02 15.38 -1.68
N GLN A 411 -3.92 15.89 -1.12
CA GLN A 411 -3.17 16.97 -1.71
C GLN A 411 -1.90 16.36 -2.29
N ASP A 412 -1.54 16.75 -3.52
CA ASP A 412 -0.25 16.35 -4.06
C ASP A 412 0.86 16.78 -3.09
N PRO A 413 1.89 15.95 -2.87
CA PRO A 413 3.00 16.35 -2.02
C PRO A 413 3.63 17.63 -2.60
N HIS A 414 3.45 18.76 -1.91
CA HIS A 414 4.15 20.00 -2.26
C HIS A 414 5.67 19.73 -2.22
N PRO A 415 6.50 20.38 -3.06
CA PRO A 415 7.96 20.27 -2.97
C PRO A 415 8.55 20.54 -1.57
N ASP A 416 7.76 21.16 -0.67
CA ASP A 416 8.12 21.46 0.72
C ASP A 416 7.71 20.35 1.72
N GLY A 417 7.18 19.21 1.26
CA GLY A 417 7.23 17.93 1.97
C GLY A 417 6.06 17.54 2.89
N TYR A 418 4.99 18.32 3.02
CA TYR A 418 3.93 18.00 3.98
C TYR A 418 2.51 18.30 3.48
N SER A 419 1.84 17.30 2.90
CA SER A 419 0.38 17.33 2.76
C SER A 419 -0.20 15.95 2.37
N VAL A 420 0.07 14.92 3.17
CA VAL A 420 -0.74 13.69 3.09
C VAL A 420 -1.88 13.79 4.11
N PRO A 421 -3.14 13.54 3.71
CA PRO A 421 -4.24 13.53 4.65
C PRO A 421 -4.11 12.30 5.55
N VAL A 422 -3.87 12.52 6.83
CA VAL A 422 -3.98 11.45 7.83
C VAL A 422 -5.44 11.37 8.25
N GLU A 423 -6.08 10.23 8.00
CA GLU A 423 -7.51 10.03 8.28
C GLU A 423 -7.82 10.00 9.79
N LYS A 424 -6.80 9.98 10.65
CA LYS A 424 -6.89 10.28 12.08
C LYS A 424 -5.70 11.16 12.45
N SER A 425 -5.91 12.24 13.20
CA SER A 425 -4.79 12.86 13.92
C SER A 425 -4.12 11.76 14.74
N LEU A 426 -2.80 11.60 14.62
CA LEU A 426 -2.12 10.62 15.44
C LEU A 426 -2.39 10.94 16.90
N ASP A 427 -2.85 9.92 17.61
CA ASP A 427 -2.83 9.95 19.06
C ASP A 427 -1.38 9.75 19.51
N LEU A 428 -0.61 10.84 19.45
CA LEU A 428 0.75 10.91 19.96
C LEU A 428 0.79 10.72 21.48
N ASP A 429 -0.37 10.81 22.15
CA ASP A 429 -0.56 10.68 23.59
C ASP A 429 -0.94 9.25 24.01
N CYS A 430 -0.91 8.26 23.11
CA CYS A 430 -1.21 6.87 23.48
C CYS A 430 -0.26 6.28 24.55
N PHE A 431 0.94 6.86 24.68
CA PHE A 431 1.91 6.55 25.74
C PHE A 431 2.04 7.67 26.79
N SER A 432 1.15 8.65 26.79
CA SER A 432 1.18 9.74 27.77
C SER A 432 0.98 9.17 29.17
N VAL A 433 1.99 9.35 30.01
CA VAL A 433 1.87 9.12 31.44
C VAL A 433 1.06 10.27 31.99
N VAL A 434 -0.24 10.06 32.18
CA VAL A 434 -1.09 11.02 32.88
C VAL A 434 -0.71 10.93 34.36
N THR A 435 0.09 11.88 34.84
CA THR A 435 0.20 12.12 36.28
C THR A 435 -1.06 12.86 36.71
N GLN A 436 -2.11 12.13 37.07
CA GLN A 436 -3.24 12.71 37.78
C GLN A 436 -2.89 12.80 39.26
N CYS A 437 -2.75 14.03 39.78
CA CYS A 437 -2.82 14.25 41.21
C CYS A 437 -4.27 14.02 41.64
N VAL A 438 -4.51 13.04 42.51
CA VAL A 438 -5.80 12.93 43.20
C VAL A 438 -5.85 14.03 44.25
N ASP A 439 -6.56 15.11 43.96
CA ASP A 439 -6.77 16.24 44.88
C ASP A 439 -7.83 15.85 45.93
N ASP A 440 -7.43 15.12 46.98
CA ASP A 440 -8.29 14.81 48.12
C ASP A 440 -8.28 15.89 49.24
N ALA A 441 -7.70 17.06 48.96
CA ALA A 441 -7.77 18.19 49.89
C ALA A 441 -8.04 19.49 49.11
N GLY A 442 -9.20 20.12 49.38
CA GLY A 442 -9.73 21.31 48.71
C GLY A 442 -8.85 22.57 48.76
N TRP A 443 -7.68 22.51 48.14
CA TRP A 443 -6.86 23.64 47.75
C TRP A 443 -7.00 23.80 46.23
N GLY A 444 -7.36 25.00 45.79
CA GLY A 444 -7.63 25.29 44.37
C GLY A 444 -6.48 24.91 43.43
N PRO A 445 -6.76 24.79 42.12
CA PRO A 445 -5.83 24.22 41.15
C PRO A 445 -4.50 25.00 41.11
N PRO A 446 -3.34 24.33 40.98
CA PRO A 446 -2.06 25.00 40.84
C PRO A 446 -2.01 25.76 39.50
N PRO A 447 -1.24 26.86 39.43
CA PRO A 447 -1.11 27.65 38.20
C PRO A 447 -0.50 26.78 37.09
N ALA A 448 -1.11 26.84 35.91
CA ALA A 448 -0.81 26.04 34.72
C ALA A 448 0.70 25.74 34.54
N MET A 449 1.06 24.46 34.59
CA MET A 449 2.35 24.00 34.12
C MET A 449 2.45 24.28 32.61
N ARG A 450 3.44 25.10 32.24
CA ARG A 450 3.80 25.35 30.85
C ARG A 450 4.10 24.02 30.16
N THR A 451 3.50 23.83 28.99
CA THR A 451 3.86 22.79 28.01
C THR A 451 5.38 22.60 27.96
N ARG A 452 5.85 21.38 28.23
CA ARG A 452 7.28 21.02 28.17
C ARG A 452 7.83 21.39 26.79
N GLN A 453 8.90 22.19 26.77
CA GLN A 453 9.69 22.43 25.56
C GLN A 453 10.28 21.09 25.06
N LYS A 454 10.28 20.92 23.73
CA LYS A 454 10.91 19.79 23.05
C LYS A 454 12.38 19.63 23.51
N PRO A 455 12.88 18.40 23.73
CA PRO A 455 14.29 18.19 24.04
C PRO A 455 15.22 18.66 22.90
N SER A 456 16.32 19.32 23.26
CA SER A 456 17.28 19.94 22.32
C SER A 456 18.07 18.96 21.44
N TRP A 457 18.01 17.66 21.69
CA TRP A 457 18.67 16.64 20.85
C TRP A 457 17.91 16.32 19.56
N TRP A 458 16.70 16.87 19.38
CA TRP A 458 15.84 16.69 18.22
C TRP A 458 16.38 17.32 16.92
N GLU A 459 17.20 18.38 17.00
CA GLU A 459 17.72 19.09 15.83
C GLU A 459 19.00 18.48 15.23
N SER A 460 19.60 17.48 15.89
CA SER A 460 20.92 16.96 15.51
C SER A 460 20.89 15.64 14.72
N ALA A 461 19.71 15.12 14.38
CA ALA A 461 19.53 13.82 13.72
C ALA A 461 18.92 13.91 12.30
N TRP A 462 18.91 15.10 11.70
CA TRP A 462 18.50 15.35 10.31
C TRP A 462 19.70 15.72 9.43
#